data_AF-A0A8T7JZZ6-F1
#
_entry.id   AF-A0A8T7JZZ6-F1
#
_cell.length_a   1.000
_cell.length_b   1.000
_cell.length_c   1.000
_cell.angle_alpha   90.00
_cell.angle_beta   90.00
_cell.angle_gamma   90.00
#
_symmetry.space_group_name_H-M   'P 1'
#
loop_
_entity.id
_entity.type
_entity.pdbx_description
1 polymer ?
#
loop_
_entity_poly.entity_id
_entity_poly.type
_entity_poly.pdbx_seq_one_letter_code
_entity_poly.pdbx_strand_id
1 'polypeptide(L)'
;MRPTNLRKLYTQSKGLKARVINAHTVAVTSVTSPQANHIVTVDYEADGTIQARCTCPWAIHGGVACSHVMAALEALAAKRGRKLSFWRSRDEARRQKRRIFCLRSAAPSEEGIWITSRAA
;
A
#
# COMPACT_ATOMS: atom_id res chain seq x y z
N MET A 1 2.22 -1.26 13.94
CA MET A 1 1.64 0.08 14.14
C MET A 1 0.77 0.47 12.96
N ARG A 2 -0.45 0.96 13.22
CA ARG A 2 -1.41 1.40 12.20
C ARG A 2 -1.40 2.91 12.02
N PRO A 3 -1.50 3.44 10.79
CA PRO A 3 -1.56 4.89 10.59
C PRO A 3 -2.86 5.51 11.12
N THR A 4 -2.74 6.67 11.78
CA THR A 4 -3.87 7.43 12.34
C THR A 4 -4.69 8.13 11.26
N ASN A 5 -4.01 8.69 10.24
CA ASN A 5 -4.65 9.47 9.19
C ASN A 5 -4.41 8.85 7.80
N LEU A 6 -5.17 7.79 7.51
CA LEU A 6 -5.05 7.02 6.26
C LEU A 6 -5.32 7.89 5.01
N ARG A 7 -6.29 8.81 5.10
CA ARG A 7 -6.65 9.70 3.99
C ARG A 7 -5.51 10.66 3.66
N LYS A 8 -4.85 11.25 4.66
CA LYS A 8 -3.70 12.13 4.46
C LYS A 8 -2.55 11.36 3.79
N LEU A 9 -2.22 10.17 4.27
CA LEU A 9 -1.18 9.33 3.67
C LEU A 9 -1.50 8.96 2.22
N TYR A 10 -2.76 8.66 1.92
CA TYR A 10 -3.20 8.37 0.57
C TYR A 10 -3.06 9.59 -0.35
N THR A 11 -3.48 10.77 0.10
CA THR A 11 -3.28 12.02 -0.66
C THR A 11 -1.79 12.27 -0.93
N GLN A 12 -0.93 12.08 0.08
CA GLN A 12 0.51 12.21 -0.08
C GLN A 12 1.07 11.20 -1.09
N SER A 13 0.56 9.96 -1.10
CA SER A 13 1.01 8.93 -2.03
C SER A 13 0.84 9.29 -3.50
N LYS A 14 -0.18 10.11 -3.82
CA LYS A 14 -0.44 10.57 -5.20
C LYS A 14 0.63 11.52 -5.73
N GLY A 15 1.39 12.17 -4.84
CA GLY A 15 2.52 13.03 -5.19
C GLY A 15 3.84 12.27 -5.35
N LEU A 16 3.85 10.95 -5.23
CA LEU A 16 5.05 10.12 -5.34
C LEU A 16 5.13 9.49 -6.73
N LYS A 17 6.34 9.29 -7.23
CA LYS A 17 6.60 8.55 -8.45
C LYS A 17 6.93 7.10 -8.09
N ALA A 18 6.14 6.16 -8.59
CA ALA A 18 6.36 4.74 -8.37
C ALA A 18 6.76 4.06 -9.69
N ARG A 19 7.93 3.40 -9.69
CA ARG A 19 8.45 2.64 -10.82
C ARG A 19 8.53 1.17 -10.44
N VAL A 20 7.70 0.36 -11.09
CA VAL A 20 7.67 -1.09 -10.89
C VAL A 20 8.93 -1.69 -11.50
N ILE A 21 9.77 -2.31 -10.67
CA ILE A 21 11.01 -2.98 -11.10
C ILE A 21 10.68 -4.40 -11.58
N ASN A 22 9.91 -5.14 -10.78
CA ASN A 22 9.43 -6.48 -11.11
C ASN A 22 8.06 -6.73 -10.44
N ALA A 23 7.55 -7.96 -10.50
CA ALA A 23 6.22 -8.31 -9.96
C ALA A 23 6.05 -8.04 -8.46
N HIS A 24 7.14 -8.07 -7.69
CA HIS A 24 7.15 -7.98 -6.23
C HIS A 24 7.92 -6.77 -5.70
N THR A 25 8.55 -5.96 -6.55
CA THR A 25 9.44 -4.87 -6.13
C THR A 25 9.12 -3.59 -6.89
N VAL A 26 8.92 -2.50 -6.14
CA VAL A 26 8.63 -1.17 -6.67
C VAL A 26 9.57 -0.16 -6.02
N ALA A 27 10.24 0.64 -6.83
CA ALA A 27 10.96 1.82 -6.36
C ALA A 27 9.99 3.00 -6.29
N VAL A 28 9.92 3.65 -5.15
CA VAL A 28 9.08 4.84 -4.94
C VAL A 28 9.98 6.01 -4.60
N THR A 29 9.81 7.12 -5.32
CA THR A 29 10.63 8.31 -5.18
C THR A 29 9.74 9.51 -4.88
N SER A 30 10.20 10.39 -4.00
CA SER A 30 9.55 11.67 -3.80
C SER A 30 9.82 12.59 -4.98
N VAL A 31 8.79 13.29 -5.47
CA VAL A 31 8.97 14.32 -6.49
C VAL A 31 9.82 15.48 -5.98
N THR A 32 9.75 15.78 -4.67
CA THR A 32 10.49 16.87 -4.04
C THR A 32 11.88 16.47 -3.52
N SER A 33 12.19 15.17 -3.46
CA SER A 33 13.53 14.67 -3.12
C SER A 33 13.83 13.39 -3.91
N PRO A 34 14.27 13.52 -5.17
CA PRO A 34 14.48 12.37 -6.05
C PRO A 34 15.62 11.44 -5.61
N GLN A 35 16.52 11.92 -4.74
CA GLN A 35 17.63 11.13 -4.19
C GLN A 35 17.17 10.20 -3.05
N ALA A 36 16.01 10.48 -2.43
CA ALA A 36 15.41 9.62 -1.42
C ALA A 36 14.55 8.53 -2.08
N ASN A 37 15.22 7.49 -2.58
CA ASN A 37 14.56 6.30 -3.11
C ASN A 37 14.14 5.37 -1.97
N HIS A 38 12.85 4.99 -1.94
CA HIS A 38 12.35 3.96 -1.05
C HIS A 38 11.98 2.73 -1.86
N ILE A 39 12.48 1.57 -1.44
CA ILE A 39 12.14 0.29 -2.07
C ILE A 39 10.96 -0.29 -1.30
N VAL A 40 9.92 -0.68 -2.04
CA VAL A 40 8.75 -1.38 -1.53
C VAL A 40 8.73 -2.78 -2.11
N THR A 41 8.72 -3.80 -1.26
CA THR A 41 8.43 -5.18 -1.66
C THR A 41 6.98 -5.51 -1.33
N VAL A 42 6.35 -6.30 -2.20
CA VAL A 42 4.94 -6.69 -2.09
C VAL A 42 4.80 -8.18 -2.40
N ASP A 43 4.20 -8.90 -1.47
CA ASP A 43 3.89 -10.32 -1.59
C ASP A 43 2.38 -10.53 -1.44
N TYR A 44 1.85 -11.45 -2.23
CA TYR A 44 0.43 -11.76 -2.29
C TYR A 44 0.21 -13.18 -1.80
N GLU A 45 -0.55 -13.32 -0.73
CA GLU A 45 -0.93 -14.61 -0.17
C GLU A 45 -2.21 -15.14 -0.83
N ALA A 46 -2.38 -16.46 -0.79
CA ALA A 46 -3.53 -17.14 -1.40
C ALA A 46 -4.88 -16.72 -0.77
N ASP A 47 -4.88 -16.30 0.49
CA ASP A 47 -6.06 -15.87 1.24
C ASP A 47 -6.49 -14.42 0.94
N GLY A 48 -5.78 -13.72 0.04
CA GLY A 48 -6.02 -12.31 -0.27
C GLY A 48 -5.34 -11.33 0.69
N THR A 49 -4.44 -11.81 1.55
CA THR A 49 -3.53 -10.97 2.32
C THR A 49 -2.41 -10.44 1.41
N ILE A 50 -2.10 -9.15 1.57
CA ILE A 50 -1.01 -8.46 0.91
C ILE A 50 0.01 -8.15 2.00
N GLN A 51 1.19 -8.72 1.90
CA GLN A 51 2.31 -8.32 2.74
C GLN A 51 3.10 -7.26 2.00
N ALA A 52 3.41 -6.15 2.65
CA ALA A 52 4.26 -5.14 2.06
C ALA A 52 5.30 -4.63 3.06
N ARG A 53 6.54 -4.49 2.59
CA ARG A 53 7.64 -3.91 3.34
C ARG A 53 8.19 -2.72 2.59
N CYS A 54 8.49 -1.64 3.32
CA CYS A 54 9.13 -0.46 2.77
C CYS A 54 10.45 -0.21 3.50
N THR A 55 11.42 0.42 2.84
CA THR A 55 12.69 0.82 3.46
C THR A 55 12.61 2.13 4.25
N CYS A 56 11.43 2.76 4.36
CA CYS A 56 11.27 3.99 5.13
C CYS A 56 11.21 3.72 6.66
N PRO A 57 11.57 4.71 7.51
CA PRO A 57 11.58 4.56 8.97
C PRO A 57 10.26 4.03 9.55
N TRP A 58 9.11 4.45 9.01
CA TRP A 58 7.80 3.96 9.44
C TRP A 58 7.70 2.43 9.39
N ALA A 59 8.13 1.83 8.28
CA ALA A 59 8.08 0.39 8.11
C ALA A 59 9.16 -0.34 8.92
N ILE A 60 10.31 0.29 9.13
CA ILE A 60 11.37 -0.22 10.04
C ILE A 60 10.82 -0.37 11.46
N HIS A 61 9.98 0.55 11.93
CA HIS A 61 9.32 0.48 13.24
C HIS A 61 8.00 -0.30 13.22
N GLY A 62 7.83 -1.26 12.30
CA GLY A 62 6.65 -2.15 12.26
C GLY A 62 5.36 -1.46 11.79
N GLY A 63 5.47 -0.32 11.10
CA GLY A 63 4.34 0.41 10.55
C GLY A 63 3.79 -0.21 9.26
N VAL A 64 2.46 -0.29 9.15
CA VAL A 64 1.75 -0.74 7.94
C VAL A 64 1.34 0.48 7.10
N ALA A 65 1.28 0.33 5.76
CA ALA A 65 0.65 1.30 4.86
C ALA A 65 1.19 2.75 4.94
N CYS A 66 2.51 2.93 4.83
CA CYS A 66 3.04 4.27 4.56
C CYS A 66 2.62 4.77 3.16
N SER A 67 2.77 6.06 2.90
CA SER A 67 2.49 6.67 1.59
C SER A 67 3.23 5.97 0.45
N HIS A 68 4.46 5.49 0.67
CA HIS A 68 5.23 4.73 -0.32
C HIS A 68 4.56 3.39 -0.66
N VAL A 69 4.09 2.64 0.34
CA VAL A 69 3.38 1.36 0.11
C VAL A 69 2.10 1.60 -0.68
N MET A 70 1.34 2.66 -0.35
CA MET A 70 0.13 3.00 -1.09
C MET A 70 0.44 3.34 -2.55
N ALA A 71 1.48 4.15 -2.81
CA ALA A 71 1.90 4.50 -4.16
C ALA A 71 2.37 3.27 -4.95
N ALA A 72 3.12 2.37 -4.31
CA ALA A 72 3.58 1.13 -4.93
C ALA A 72 2.41 0.21 -5.32
N LEU A 73 1.46 0.02 -4.42
CA LEU A 73 0.28 -0.81 -4.68
C LEU A 73 -0.60 -0.22 -5.77
N GLU A 74 -0.79 1.11 -5.81
CA GLU A 74 -1.51 1.77 -6.89
C GLU A 74 -0.80 1.59 -8.24
N ALA A 75 0.53 1.70 -8.29
CA ALA A 75 1.28 1.47 -9.54
C ALA A 75 1.14 0.02 -10.05
N LEU A 76 1.19 -0.96 -9.15
CA LEU A 76 0.96 -2.37 -9.48
C LEU A 76 -0.48 -2.63 -9.94
N ALA A 77 -1.46 -2.00 -9.28
CA ALA A 77 -2.87 -2.10 -9.65
C ALA A 77 -3.17 -1.43 -10.99
N ALA A 78 -2.59 -0.25 -11.24
CA ALA A 78 -2.75 0.49 -12.48
C ALA A 78 -2.22 -0.28 -13.69
N LYS A 79 -1.09 -0.99 -13.56
CA LYS A 79 -0.59 -1.93 -14.58
C LYS A 79 -1.61 -3.02 -14.95
N ARG A 80 -2.53 -3.35 -14.05
CA ARG A 80 -3.61 -4.33 -14.25
C ARG A 80 -4.96 -3.67 -14.59
N GLY A 81 -4.98 -2.37 -14.89
CA GLY A 81 -6.22 -1.63 -15.18
C GLY A 81 -7.14 -1.48 -13.97
N ARG A 82 -6.57 -1.36 -12.76
CA ARG A 82 -7.31 -1.28 -11.50
C ARG A 82 -6.97 0.00 -10.73
N LYS A 83 -7.93 0.48 -9.95
CA LYS A 83 -7.76 1.54 -8.93
C LYS A 83 -8.03 0.99 -7.54
N LEU A 84 -7.25 1.42 -6.56
CA LEU A 84 -7.39 0.98 -5.17
C LEU A 84 -8.12 2.03 -4.30
N SER A 85 -8.63 1.57 -3.16
CA SER A 85 -9.11 2.42 -2.08
C SER A 85 -8.80 1.75 -0.75
N PHE A 86 -8.46 2.55 0.26
CA PHE A 86 -7.90 2.08 1.52
C PHE A 86 -8.85 2.42 2.68
N TRP A 87 -9.05 1.47 3.58
CA TRP A 87 -10.05 1.52 4.64
C TRP A 87 -9.47 1.10 5.99
N ARG A 88 -10.01 1.69 7.06
CA ARG A 88 -9.57 1.35 8.42
C ARG A 88 -10.33 0.15 8.97
N SER A 89 -11.62 0.02 8.71
CA SER A 89 -12.33 -1.20 9.14
C SER A 89 -12.60 -2.13 7.98
N ARG A 90 -12.70 -3.43 8.30
CA ARG A 90 -13.17 -4.43 7.34
C ARG A 90 -14.59 -4.11 6.90
N ASP A 91 -15.41 -3.62 7.82
CA ASP A 91 -16.81 -3.31 7.56
C ASP A 91 -17.00 -2.14 6.59
N GLU A 92 -16.18 -1.09 6.70
CA GLU A 92 -16.14 0.00 5.71
C GLU A 92 -15.80 -0.51 4.32
N ALA A 93 -14.81 -1.39 4.21
CA ALA A 93 -14.43 -2.02 2.95
C ALA A 93 -15.55 -2.92 2.39
N ARG A 94 -16.23 -3.68 3.25
CA ARG A 94 -17.36 -4.56 2.87
C ARG A 94 -18.53 -3.78 2.28
N ARG A 95 -18.85 -2.59 2.82
CA ARG A 95 -19.92 -1.74 2.29
C ARG A 95 -19.72 -1.34 0.84
N GLN A 96 -18.49 -1.35 0.32
CA GLN A 96 -18.21 -1.02 -1.07
C GLN A 96 -18.65 -2.10 -2.07
N LYS A 97 -18.98 -3.32 -1.60
CA LYS A 97 -19.36 -4.47 -2.44
C LYS A 97 -18.34 -4.75 -3.56
N ARG A 98 -17.04 -4.64 -3.24
CA ARG A 98 -15.92 -4.93 -4.14
C ARG A 98 -15.05 -6.05 -3.58
N ARG A 99 -14.12 -6.57 -4.39
CA ARG A 99 -13.07 -7.48 -3.92
C ARG A 99 -12.22 -6.78 -2.85
N ILE A 100 -12.05 -7.43 -1.71
CA ILE A 100 -11.36 -6.92 -0.53
C ILE A 100 -10.04 -7.68 -0.35
N PHE A 101 -8.99 -6.95 0.03
CA PHE A 101 -7.69 -7.48 0.41
C PHE A 101 -7.32 -6.94 1.79
N CYS A 102 -6.45 -7.64 2.51
CA CYS A 102 -5.91 -7.18 3.78
C CYS A 102 -4.44 -6.86 3.62
N LEU A 103 -4.05 -5.60 3.77
CA LEU A 103 -2.65 -5.19 3.81
C LEU A 103 -2.12 -5.33 5.23
N ARG A 104 -1.08 -6.14 5.40
CA ARG A 104 -0.39 -6.37 6.67
C ARG A 104 1.10 -6.08 6.53
N SER A 105 1.73 -5.81 7.67
CA SER A 105 3.20 -5.85 7.75
C SER A 105 3.64 -7.30 7.82
N ALA A 106 4.89 -7.58 7.46
CA ALA A 106 5.51 -8.88 7.67
C ALA A 106 5.63 -9.26 9.17
N ALA A 107 5.51 -8.28 10.07
CA ALA A 107 5.45 -8.54 11.52
C ALA A 107 4.05 -9.02 11.95
N PRO A 108 3.95 -10.00 12.87
CA PRO A 108 2.69 -10.53 13.36
C PRO A 108 1.97 -9.50 14.24
N SER A 109 1.19 -8.63 13.61
CA SER A 109 0.19 -7.79 14.27
C SER A 109 -1.17 -8.03 13.63
N GLU A 110 -2.22 -8.20 14.42
CA GLU A 110 -3.59 -8.41 13.92
C GLU A 110 -4.17 -7.20 13.16
N GLU A 111 -3.55 -6.03 13.29
CA GLU A 111 -4.04 -4.77 12.74
C GLU A 111 -3.56 -4.52 11.30
N GLY A 112 -4.40 -4.89 10.32
CA GLY A 112 -4.20 -4.59 8.90
C GLY A 112 -4.93 -3.33 8.41
N ILE A 113 -4.60 -2.88 7.19
CA ILE A 113 -5.42 -1.94 6.40
C ILE A 113 -6.22 -2.73 5.38
N TRP A 114 -7.48 -2.36 5.15
CA TRP A 114 -8.31 -3.05 4.16
C TRP A 114 -8.27 -2.31 2.83
N ILE A 115 -8.18 -3.05 1.74
CA ILE A 115 -8.09 -2.49 0.39
C ILE A 115 -9.24 -3.02 -0.43
N THR A 116 -9.94 -2.13 -1.13
CA THR A 116 -10.89 -2.50 -2.18
C THR A 116 -10.33 -2.15 -3.54
N SER A 117 -10.62 -2.97 -4.55
CA SER A 117 -10.20 -2.72 -5.93
C SER A 117 -11.39 -2.56 -6.86
N ARG A 118 -11.33 -1.59 -7.78
CA ARG A 118 -12.29 -1.39 -8.89
C ARG A 118 -11.58 -1.29 -10.23
N ALA A 119 -12.31 -1.48 -11.33
CA ALA A 119 -11.81 -1.19 -12.66
C ALA A 119 -11.44 0.30 -12.75
N ALA A 120 -10.32 0.59 -13.41
CA ALA A 120 -9.77 1.93 -13.54
C ALA A 120 -10.57 2.80 -14.53
#